data_AF-A0A2T9YVI5-F1
#
_entry.id   AF-A0A2T9YVI5-F1
#
_cell.length_a   1.000
_cell.length_b   1.000
_cell.length_c   1.000
_cell.angle_alpha   90.00
_cell.angle_beta   90.00
_cell.angle_gamma   90.00
#
_symmetry.space_group_name_H-M   'P 1'
#
loop_
_entity.id
_entity.type
_entity.pdbx_description
1 polymer ?
#
loop_
_entity_poly.entity_id
_entity_poly.type
_entity_poly.pdbx_seq_one_letter_code
_entity_poly.pdbx_strand_id
1 'polypeptide(L)'
;MRLSLFVLLTQVLSASATVVTVTVTATAVNPNVQCTGAVPPTPSPFDKCVKDHDGKSEFQLNGVKCFCIQDGSVQCTGVPLPTPSPFDKCVKDHDGKSTFEINGIMCGCIQDGSVQCTGAVPPTPSPYEKCVQDHDGKSTFEINGIMCGCIQDGSVQCTGVPLPTPSPFDKCVKDHDGKSTFEINGIMCGCIQDGSVQCTGAVPPTPSPYEKCVQDHDGKSTFEINGIMCGCIQDGSVQCTGVPKTTTL
;
A
#
# COMPACT_ATOMS: atom_id res chain seq x y z
N MET A 1 -43.52 -41.05 18.30
CA MET A 1 -42.78 -40.96 19.58
C MET A 1 -41.57 -40.07 19.37
N ARG A 2 -41.55 -38.89 20.01
CA ARG A 2 -40.36 -38.21 20.54
C ARG A 2 -40.86 -36.98 21.31
N LEU A 3 -40.86 -37.14 22.63
CA LEU A 3 -41.29 -36.18 23.62
C LEU A 3 -40.08 -35.28 23.92
N SER A 4 -40.15 -33.99 23.57
CA SER A 4 -39.09 -33.03 23.93
C SER A 4 -39.58 -32.16 25.07
N LEU A 5 -39.10 -32.52 26.25
CA LEU A 5 -39.29 -31.89 27.54
C LEU A 5 -38.48 -30.58 27.57
N PHE A 6 -39.14 -29.41 27.56
CA PHE A 6 -38.48 -28.13 27.85
C PHE A 6 -38.74 -27.76 29.31
N VAL A 7 -37.67 -27.86 30.11
CA VAL A 7 -37.62 -27.47 31.52
C VAL A 7 -37.58 -25.94 31.60
N LEU A 8 -38.64 -25.32 32.15
CA LEU A 8 -38.60 -23.92 32.58
C LEU A 8 -37.80 -23.81 33.89
N LEU A 9 -36.61 -23.23 33.83
CA LEU A 9 -35.87 -22.78 35.01
C LEU A 9 -36.35 -21.37 35.38
N THR A 10 -37.31 -21.28 36.30
CA THR A 10 -37.67 -20.02 36.98
C THR A 10 -36.60 -19.66 38.00
N GLN A 11 -35.72 -18.71 37.67
CA GLN A 11 -34.80 -18.12 38.66
C GLN A 11 -35.56 -17.07 39.48
N VAL A 12 -35.75 -17.36 40.76
CA VAL A 12 -36.31 -16.46 41.76
C VAL A 12 -35.17 -15.59 42.28
N LEU A 13 -35.07 -14.33 41.85
CA LEU A 13 -34.21 -13.34 42.49
C LEU A 13 -34.95 -12.71 43.67
N SER A 14 -34.59 -13.11 44.88
CA SER A 14 -35.01 -12.46 46.12
C SER A 14 -34.25 -11.15 46.30
N ALA A 15 -34.89 -10.02 45.99
CA ALA A 15 -34.40 -8.70 46.37
C ALA A 15 -34.85 -8.40 47.81
N SER A 16 -33.91 -8.42 48.75
CA SER A 16 -34.12 -7.96 50.13
C SER A 16 -34.00 -6.44 50.19
N ALA A 17 -35.12 -5.74 50.43
CA ALA A 17 -35.13 -4.31 50.67
C ALA A 17 -34.99 -4.03 52.18
N THR A 18 -33.87 -3.40 52.57
CA THR A 18 -33.63 -2.96 53.94
C THR A 18 -34.29 -1.60 54.15
N VAL A 19 -35.35 -1.53 54.94
CA VAL A 19 -35.98 -0.26 55.34
C VAL A 19 -35.19 0.34 56.50
N VAL A 20 -34.50 1.46 56.26
CA VAL A 20 -33.84 2.23 57.32
C VAL A 20 -34.82 3.32 57.77
N THR A 21 -35.48 3.12 58.90
CA THR A 21 -36.27 4.15 59.57
C THR A 21 -35.34 5.11 60.31
N VAL A 22 -35.30 6.38 59.91
CA VAL A 22 -34.59 7.44 60.65
C VAL A 22 -35.56 8.04 61.66
N THR A 23 -35.33 7.75 62.94
CA THR A 23 -36.06 8.36 64.06
C THR A 23 -35.49 9.76 64.29
N VAL A 24 -36.29 10.81 64.07
CA VAL A 24 -35.90 12.19 64.41
C VAL A 24 -36.17 12.40 65.90
N THR A 25 -35.13 12.37 66.71
CA THR A 25 -35.21 12.76 68.13
C THR A 25 -35.24 14.29 68.21
N ALA A 26 -36.41 14.87 68.45
CA ALA A 26 -36.54 16.30 68.72
C ALA A 26 -36.05 16.60 70.14
N THR A 27 -34.81 17.06 70.27
CA THR A 27 -34.30 17.61 71.53
C THR A 27 -34.87 19.02 71.70
N ALA A 28 -35.66 19.24 72.75
CA ALA A 28 -36.18 20.56 73.09
C ALA A 28 -35.03 21.54 73.38
N VAL A 29 -34.97 22.66 72.63
CA VAL A 29 -34.02 23.74 72.88
C VAL A 29 -34.72 24.88 73.63
N ASN A 30 -34.08 25.31 74.70
CA ASN A 30 -34.42 26.42 75.60
C ASN A 30 -34.59 27.76 74.84
N PRO A 31 -35.65 28.56 75.11
CA PRO A 31 -35.99 29.74 74.31
C PRO A 31 -35.21 30.97 74.74
N ASN A 32 -33.99 31.18 74.22
CA ASN A 32 -33.43 32.51 73.97
C ASN A 32 -32.06 32.41 73.25
N VAL A 33 -32.05 32.20 71.93
CA VAL A 33 -30.87 32.55 71.13
C VAL A 33 -31.31 33.20 69.83
N GLN A 34 -30.83 34.42 69.70
CA GLN A 34 -30.99 35.40 68.64
C GLN A 34 -30.63 34.85 67.25
N CYS A 35 -31.50 35.12 66.28
CA CYS A 35 -31.32 34.81 64.86
C CYS A 35 -30.00 35.39 64.34
N THR A 36 -29.07 34.51 63.97
CA THR A 36 -27.97 34.83 63.06
C THR A 36 -28.01 33.82 61.91
N GLY A 37 -27.90 34.33 60.68
CA GLY A 37 -28.38 33.68 59.47
C GLY A 37 -27.82 32.29 59.22
N ALA A 38 -28.70 31.28 59.29
CA ALA A 38 -28.45 30.00 58.65
C ALA A 38 -28.78 30.14 57.16
N VAL A 39 -27.78 29.98 56.31
CA VAL A 39 -27.98 29.78 54.87
C VAL A 39 -28.93 28.57 54.73
N PRO A 40 -30.07 28.67 54.02
CA PRO A 40 -30.94 27.53 53.81
C PRO A 40 -30.14 26.39 53.16
N PRO A 41 -30.32 25.13 53.59
CA PRO A 41 -29.57 24.02 53.00
C PRO A 41 -29.77 24.02 51.50
N THR A 42 -28.66 24.00 50.74
CA THR A 42 -28.71 23.88 49.28
C THR A 42 -29.51 22.63 48.94
N PRO A 43 -30.62 22.73 48.17
CA PRO A 43 -31.42 21.57 47.83
C PRO A 43 -30.56 20.53 47.12
N SER A 44 -30.70 19.26 47.50
CA SER A 44 -29.98 18.19 46.83
C SER A 44 -30.39 18.13 45.35
N PRO A 45 -29.56 17.57 44.45
CA PRO A 45 -29.94 17.37 43.06
C PRO A 45 -31.28 16.62 42.92
N PHE A 46 -31.53 15.66 43.81
CA PHE A 46 -32.81 14.97 43.93
C PHE A 46 -33.96 15.93 44.29
N ASP A 47 -33.81 16.77 45.31
CA ASP A 47 -34.84 17.74 45.71
C ASP A 47 -35.15 18.74 44.60
N LYS A 48 -34.13 19.11 43.82
CA LYS A 48 -34.29 19.95 42.64
C LYS A 48 -35.15 19.24 41.58
N CYS A 49 -34.86 17.99 41.26
CA CYS A 49 -35.68 17.18 40.36
C CYS A 49 -37.14 17.06 40.85
N VAL A 50 -37.34 16.79 42.14
CA VAL A 50 -38.68 16.70 42.74
C VAL A 50 -39.43 18.02 42.61
N LYS A 51 -38.75 19.15 42.83
CA LYS A 51 -39.33 20.49 42.68
C LYS A 51 -39.69 20.81 41.23
N ASP A 52 -38.84 20.41 40.29
CA ASP A 52 -39.04 20.59 38.85
C ASP A 52 -40.21 19.73 38.32
N HIS A 53 -40.66 18.73 39.10
CA HIS A 53 -41.78 17.84 38.82
C HIS A 53 -42.92 17.95 39.84
N ASP A 54 -43.37 19.18 40.12
CA ASP A 54 -44.56 19.48 40.95
C ASP A 54 -44.53 18.86 42.36
N GLY A 55 -43.32 18.70 42.94
CA GLY A 55 -43.14 18.10 44.25
C GLY A 55 -43.26 16.57 44.26
N LYS A 56 -43.21 15.90 43.09
CA LYS A 56 -43.37 14.45 42.97
C LYS A 56 -42.03 13.80 42.59
N SER A 57 -41.60 12.83 43.40
CA SER A 57 -40.46 11.97 43.08
C SER A 57 -40.79 10.87 42.08
N GLU A 58 -42.08 10.57 41.89
CA GLU A 58 -42.60 9.66 40.87
C GLU A 58 -43.71 10.36 40.07
N PHE A 59 -43.61 10.32 38.75
CA PHE A 59 -44.56 10.99 37.85
C PHE A 59 -44.71 10.23 36.53
N GLN A 60 -45.66 10.68 35.69
CA GLN A 60 -45.86 10.14 34.36
C GLN A 60 -45.45 11.16 33.30
N LEU A 61 -44.61 10.75 32.36
CA LEU A 61 -44.33 11.48 31.13
C LEU A 61 -44.86 10.67 29.94
N ASN A 62 -45.81 11.22 29.19
CA ASN A 62 -46.40 10.55 28.01
C ASN A 62 -46.88 9.11 28.30
N GLY A 63 -47.45 8.86 29.47
CA GLY A 63 -47.95 7.54 29.90
C GLY A 63 -46.88 6.57 30.41
N VAL A 64 -45.61 6.99 30.49
CA VAL A 64 -44.50 6.18 31.03
C VAL A 64 -44.21 6.59 32.47
N LYS A 65 -44.05 5.59 33.36
CA LYS A 65 -43.70 5.84 34.76
C LYS A 65 -42.24 6.28 34.87
N CYS A 66 -42.00 7.44 35.44
CA CYS A 66 -40.67 8.01 35.65
C CYS A 66 -40.45 8.37 37.12
N PHE A 67 -39.20 8.39 37.55
CA PHE A 67 -38.80 8.76 38.91
C PHE A 67 -37.50 9.56 38.92
N CYS A 68 -37.39 10.48 39.88
CA CYS A 68 -36.15 11.16 40.18
C CYS A 68 -35.18 10.18 40.86
N ILE A 69 -33.90 10.22 40.51
CA ILE A 69 -32.84 9.48 41.20
C ILE A 69 -31.86 10.42 41.90
N GLN A 70 -30.98 9.88 42.75
CA GLN A 70 -30.19 10.68 43.71
C GLN A 70 -29.31 11.77 43.08
N ASP A 71 -28.87 11.58 41.84
CA ASP A 71 -28.06 12.55 41.10
C ASP A 71 -28.88 13.71 40.48
N GLY A 72 -30.21 13.69 40.64
CA GLY A 72 -31.14 14.69 40.11
C GLY A 72 -31.63 14.41 38.69
N SER A 73 -31.25 13.28 38.08
CA SER A 73 -31.78 12.86 36.78
C SER A 73 -33.11 12.12 36.89
N VAL A 74 -33.79 12.01 35.75
CA VAL A 74 -35.07 11.29 35.61
C VAL A 74 -34.82 9.95 34.95
N GLN A 75 -35.28 8.88 35.59
CA GLN A 75 -35.26 7.53 35.03
C GLN A 75 -36.69 7.04 34.78
N CYS A 76 -36.96 6.50 33.59
CA CYS A 76 -38.28 6.02 33.21
C CYS A 76 -38.28 4.50 33.01
N THR A 77 -39.26 3.80 33.58
CA THR A 77 -39.46 2.36 33.37
C THR A 77 -40.37 2.13 32.18
N GLY A 78 -39.92 1.33 31.21
CA GLY A 78 -40.76 0.88 30.10
C GLY A 78 -40.65 1.68 28.81
N VAL A 79 -39.52 2.34 28.52
CA VAL A 79 -39.17 2.65 27.13
C VAL A 79 -38.56 1.38 26.54
N PRO A 80 -39.28 0.55 25.75
CA PRO A 80 -38.59 -0.37 24.87
C PRO A 80 -37.65 0.47 24.01
N LEU A 81 -36.35 0.14 23.98
CA LEU A 81 -35.48 0.69 22.95
C LEU A 81 -36.20 0.49 21.61
N PRO A 82 -36.25 1.50 20.73
CA PRO A 82 -36.82 1.30 19.40
C PRO A 82 -36.12 0.08 18.80
N THR A 83 -36.91 -0.95 18.51
CA THR A 83 -36.37 -2.14 17.84
C THR A 83 -35.87 -1.65 16.49
N PRO A 84 -34.59 -1.87 16.13
CA PRO A 84 -34.07 -1.44 14.84
C PRO A 84 -35.00 -1.94 13.75
N SER A 85 -35.36 -1.06 12.80
CA SER A 85 -36.19 -1.51 11.69
C SER A 85 -35.44 -2.60 10.91
N PRO A 86 -36.14 -3.49 10.18
CA PRO A 86 -35.49 -4.46 9.31
C PRO A 86 -34.49 -3.79 8.35
N PHE A 87 -34.81 -2.60 7.85
CA PHE A 87 -33.89 -1.77 7.08
C PHE A 87 -32.63 -1.38 7.86
N ASP A 88 -32.76 -0.86 9.08
CA ASP A 88 -31.59 -0.47 9.91
C ASP A 88 -30.70 -1.67 10.22
N LYS A 89 -31.31 -2.86 10.39
CA LYS A 89 -30.57 -4.11 10.56
C LYS A 89 -29.76 -4.44 9.30
N CYS A 90 -30.36 -4.38 8.12
CA CYS A 90 -29.65 -4.56 6.85
C CYS A 90 -28.50 -3.56 6.68
N VAL A 91 -28.76 -2.27 6.96
CA VAL A 91 -27.73 -1.23 6.90
C VAL A 91 -26.57 -1.54 7.84
N LYS A 92 -26.87 -2.01 9.06
CA LYS A 92 -25.85 -2.43 10.03
C LYS A 92 -25.08 -3.67 9.58
N ASP A 93 -25.76 -4.65 8.99
CA ASP A 93 -25.16 -5.86 8.44
C ASP A 93 -24.24 -5.54 7.23
N HIS A 94 -24.39 -4.36 6.62
CA HIS A 94 -23.59 -3.82 5.51
C HIS A 94 -22.78 -2.56 5.89
N ASP A 95 -22.11 -2.59 7.05
CA ASP A 95 -21.16 -1.56 7.49
C ASP A 95 -21.72 -0.13 7.54
N GLY A 96 -23.01 0.00 7.84
CA GLY A 96 -23.69 1.29 7.90
C GLY A 96 -24.09 1.85 6.53
N LYS A 97 -24.01 1.07 5.45
CA LYS A 97 -24.33 1.51 4.09
C LYS A 97 -25.69 0.98 3.65
N SER A 98 -26.59 1.89 3.27
CA SER A 98 -27.87 1.55 2.63
C SER A 98 -27.74 1.19 1.16
N THR A 99 -26.61 1.51 0.54
CA THR A 99 -26.27 1.17 -0.84
C THR A 99 -24.80 0.75 -0.90
N PHE A 100 -24.52 -0.37 -1.57
CA PHE A 100 -23.22 -1.01 -1.61
C PHE A 100 -23.06 -1.81 -2.92
N GLU A 101 -21.85 -2.23 -3.21
CA GLU A 101 -21.54 -2.99 -4.43
C GLU A 101 -21.25 -4.46 -4.09
N ILE A 102 -21.89 -5.38 -4.81
CA ILE A 102 -21.59 -6.81 -4.77
C ILE A 102 -21.19 -7.25 -6.18
N ASN A 103 -19.94 -7.66 -6.36
CA ASN A 103 -19.41 -8.15 -7.65
C ASN A 103 -19.67 -7.19 -8.83
N GLY A 104 -19.48 -5.89 -8.65
CA GLY A 104 -19.75 -4.89 -9.69
C GLY A 104 -21.22 -4.51 -9.87
N ILE A 105 -22.13 -5.04 -9.05
CA ILE A 105 -23.57 -4.73 -9.09
C ILE A 105 -23.94 -3.85 -7.91
N MET A 106 -24.61 -2.73 -8.22
CA MET A 106 -25.16 -1.85 -7.19
C MET A 106 -26.36 -2.52 -6.52
N CYS A 107 -26.26 -2.66 -5.20
CA CYS A 107 -27.26 -3.22 -4.32
C CYS A 107 -27.62 -2.24 -3.22
N GLY A 108 -28.80 -2.40 -2.63
CA GLY A 108 -29.22 -1.60 -1.49
C GLY A 108 -30.22 -2.32 -0.60
N CYS A 109 -30.28 -1.86 0.65
CA CYS A 109 -31.28 -2.31 1.60
C CYS A 109 -32.66 -1.75 1.22
N ILE A 110 -33.70 -2.57 1.30
CA ILE A 110 -35.10 -2.11 1.15
C ILE A 110 -35.86 -2.23 2.47
N GLN A 111 -37.09 -1.70 2.54
CA GLN A 111 -37.81 -1.48 3.79
C GLN A 111 -38.05 -2.75 4.62
N ASP A 112 -38.16 -3.92 3.97
CA ASP A 112 -38.33 -5.20 4.64
C ASP A 112 -37.02 -5.79 5.21
N GLY A 113 -35.89 -5.09 5.03
CA GLY A 113 -34.56 -5.52 5.46
C GLY A 113 -33.85 -6.47 4.51
N SER A 114 -34.41 -6.75 3.33
CA SER A 114 -33.72 -7.51 2.30
C SER A 114 -32.82 -6.62 1.44
N VAL A 115 -31.91 -7.27 0.71
CA VAL A 115 -31.01 -6.63 -0.25
C VAL A 115 -31.61 -6.75 -1.65
N GLN A 116 -31.76 -5.63 -2.33
CA GLN A 116 -32.17 -5.57 -3.73
C GLN A 116 -31.00 -5.05 -4.57
N CYS A 117 -30.66 -5.78 -5.63
CA CYS A 117 -29.61 -5.40 -6.57
C CYS A 117 -30.22 -4.94 -7.89
N THR A 118 -29.74 -3.81 -8.41
CA THR A 118 -30.11 -3.29 -9.73
C THR A 118 -28.88 -3.31 -10.63
N GLY A 119 -28.88 -4.21 -11.60
CA GLY A 119 -27.82 -4.31 -12.60
C GLY A 119 -27.74 -5.72 -13.17
N ALA A 120 -27.31 -5.83 -14.43
CA ALA A 120 -26.91 -7.12 -14.98
C ALA A 120 -25.62 -7.55 -14.29
N VAL A 121 -25.50 -8.84 -13.94
CA VAL A 121 -24.20 -9.42 -13.59
C VAL A 121 -23.26 -9.09 -14.77
N PRO A 122 -22.12 -8.41 -14.55
CA PRO A 122 -21.18 -8.20 -15.63
C PRO A 122 -20.87 -9.58 -16.25
N PRO A 123 -20.98 -9.72 -17.58
CA PRO A 123 -20.80 -11.02 -18.21
C PRO A 123 -19.45 -11.57 -17.77
N THR A 124 -19.46 -12.82 -17.28
CA THR A 124 -18.21 -13.50 -16.96
C THR A 124 -17.38 -13.55 -18.23
N PRO A 125 -16.12 -13.06 -18.21
CA PRO A 125 -15.27 -13.10 -19.38
C PRO A 125 -15.22 -14.53 -19.93
N SER A 126 -15.39 -14.66 -21.24
CA SER A 126 -15.17 -15.93 -21.94
C SER A 126 -13.74 -16.41 -21.71
N PRO A 127 -13.47 -17.73 -21.84
CA PRO A 127 -12.11 -18.24 -21.74
C PRO A 127 -11.12 -17.51 -22.66
N TYR A 128 -11.56 -17.16 -23.88
CA TYR A 128 -10.79 -16.34 -24.80
C TYR A 128 -10.47 -14.94 -24.25
N GLU A 129 -11.46 -14.21 -23.74
CA GLU A 129 -11.25 -12.87 -23.16
C GLU A 129 -10.31 -12.92 -21.95
N LYS A 130 -10.40 -13.99 -21.15
CA LYS A 130 -9.48 -14.20 -20.04
C LYS A 130 -8.04 -14.41 -20.52
N CYS A 131 -7.83 -15.23 -21.55
CA CYS A 131 -6.51 -15.38 -22.17
C CYS A 131 -5.96 -14.05 -22.69
N VAL A 132 -6.80 -13.26 -23.38
CA VAL A 132 -6.40 -11.93 -23.87
C VAL A 132 -6.00 -11.02 -22.71
N GLN A 133 -6.72 -11.08 -21.59
CA GLN A 133 -6.43 -10.31 -20.39
C GLN A 133 -5.13 -10.75 -19.70
N ASP A 134 -4.88 -12.06 -19.65
CA ASP A 134 -3.63 -12.67 -19.14
C ASP A 134 -2.40 -12.30 -20.00
N HIS A 135 -2.62 -11.86 -21.25
CA HIS A 135 -1.60 -11.41 -22.20
C HIS A 135 -1.68 -9.91 -22.52
N ASP A 136 -1.88 -9.08 -21.48
CA ASP A 136 -1.84 -7.60 -21.57
C ASP A 136 -2.82 -7.02 -22.62
N GLY A 137 -3.97 -7.66 -22.81
CA GLY A 137 -4.97 -7.25 -23.78
C GLY A 137 -4.65 -7.65 -25.23
N LYS A 138 -3.66 -8.52 -25.47
CA LYS A 138 -3.26 -8.94 -26.82
C LYS A 138 -3.80 -10.33 -27.13
N SER A 139 -4.57 -10.45 -28.21
CA SER A 139 -5.00 -11.73 -28.76
C SER A 139 -3.90 -12.46 -29.56
N THR A 140 -2.84 -11.75 -29.93
CA THR A 140 -1.69 -12.29 -30.65
C THR A 140 -0.41 -11.68 -30.09
N PHE A 141 0.59 -12.50 -29.82
CA PHE A 141 1.82 -12.14 -29.13
C PHE A 141 2.97 -13.08 -29.51
N GLU A 142 4.21 -12.72 -29.17
CA GLU A 142 5.40 -13.50 -29.48
C GLU A 142 5.94 -14.19 -28.22
N ILE A 143 6.15 -15.51 -28.30
CA ILE A 143 6.85 -16.29 -27.28
C ILE A 143 8.10 -16.88 -27.93
N ASN A 144 9.28 -16.46 -27.47
CA ASN A 144 10.58 -16.96 -27.97
C ASN A 144 10.71 -16.90 -29.51
N GLY A 145 10.29 -15.81 -30.15
CA GLY A 145 10.30 -15.68 -31.61
C GLY A 145 9.14 -16.38 -32.33
N ILE A 146 8.23 -17.03 -31.63
CA ILE A 146 7.08 -17.73 -32.23
C ILE A 146 5.82 -16.91 -32.05
N MET A 147 5.10 -16.66 -33.14
CA MET A 147 3.78 -16.04 -33.10
C MET A 147 2.76 -17.00 -32.50
N CYS A 148 2.15 -16.55 -31.41
CA CYS A 148 1.14 -17.24 -30.65
C CYS A 148 -0.11 -16.37 -30.53
N GLY A 149 -1.25 -16.99 -30.27
CA GLY A 149 -2.50 -16.29 -30.02
C GLY A 149 -3.45 -17.07 -29.15
N CYS A 150 -4.38 -16.35 -28.54
CA CYS A 150 -5.48 -16.95 -27.78
C CYS A 150 -6.46 -17.63 -28.73
N ILE A 151 -6.95 -18.81 -28.35
CA ILE A 151 -8.03 -19.48 -29.06
C ILE A 151 -9.29 -19.58 -28.19
N GLN A 152 -10.40 -20.05 -28.77
CA GLN A 152 -11.73 -19.94 -28.18
C GLN A 152 -11.88 -20.59 -26.80
N ASP A 153 -11.10 -21.64 -26.51
CA ASP A 153 -11.11 -22.32 -25.22
C ASP A 153 -10.24 -21.62 -24.15
N GLY A 154 -9.61 -20.48 -24.48
CA GLY A 154 -8.73 -19.73 -23.59
C GLY A 154 -7.30 -20.23 -23.54
N SER A 155 -6.93 -21.24 -24.31
CA SER A 155 -5.54 -21.68 -24.44
C SER A 155 -4.77 -20.82 -25.44
N VAL A 156 -3.43 -20.92 -25.35
CA VAL A 156 -2.50 -20.28 -26.27
C VAL A 156 -2.12 -21.28 -27.36
N GLN A 157 -2.35 -20.92 -28.62
CA GLN A 157 -1.89 -21.68 -29.78
C GLN A 157 -0.77 -20.92 -30.50
N CYS A 158 0.36 -21.58 -30.71
CA CYS A 158 1.49 -21.04 -31.44
C CYS A 158 1.56 -21.64 -32.84
N THR A 159 1.64 -20.79 -33.86
CA THR A 159 1.81 -21.22 -35.25
C THR A 159 3.19 -20.79 -35.72
N GLY A 160 4.15 -21.69 -35.61
CA GLY A 160 5.51 -21.48 -36.10
C GLY A 160 6.47 -22.55 -35.59
N VAL A 161 7.51 -22.82 -36.38
CA VAL A 161 8.70 -23.52 -35.88
C VAL A 161 9.47 -22.50 -35.03
N PRO A 162 10.02 -22.87 -33.86
CA PRO A 162 10.95 -21.99 -33.15
C PRO A 162 11.95 -21.40 -34.14
N LEU A 163 12.15 -20.07 -34.11
CA LEU A 163 13.26 -19.51 -34.88
C LEU A 163 14.52 -20.27 -34.45
N PRO A 164 15.32 -20.78 -35.39
CA PRO A 164 16.55 -21.47 -35.04
C PRO A 164 17.35 -20.54 -34.14
N THR A 165 17.78 -21.08 -32.99
CA THR A 165 18.69 -20.37 -32.09
C THR A 165 19.89 -19.91 -32.93
N PRO A 166 20.25 -18.62 -32.91
CA PRO A 166 21.40 -18.13 -33.66
C PRO A 166 22.61 -19.00 -33.35
N SER A 167 23.35 -19.40 -34.38
CA SER A 167 24.57 -20.19 -34.14
C SER A 167 25.53 -19.37 -33.28
N PRO A 168 26.46 -20.01 -32.54
CA PRO A 168 27.49 -19.28 -31.79
C PRO A 168 28.26 -18.30 -32.68
N PHE A 169 28.51 -18.67 -33.95
CA PHE A 169 29.07 -17.79 -34.97
C PHE A 169 28.17 -16.57 -35.24
N ASP A 170 26.88 -16.75 -35.51
CA ASP A 170 25.95 -15.63 -35.76
C ASP A 170 25.85 -14.68 -34.57
N LYS A 171 25.95 -15.23 -33.35
CA LYS A 171 26.01 -14.43 -32.14
C LYS A 171 27.27 -13.56 -32.10
N CYS A 172 28.44 -14.13 -32.37
CA CYS A 172 29.68 -13.37 -32.48
C CYS A 172 29.60 -12.28 -33.55
N VAL A 173 29.07 -12.61 -34.73
CA VAL A 173 28.88 -11.63 -35.83
C VAL A 173 27.98 -10.48 -35.37
N LYS A 174 26.90 -10.78 -34.66
CA LYS A 174 26.00 -9.77 -34.10
C LYS A 174 26.66 -8.91 -33.03
N ASP A 175 27.48 -9.52 -32.16
CA ASP A 175 28.25 -8.83 -31.13
C ASP A 175 29.32 -7.90 -31.74
N HIS A 176 29.67 -8.09 -33.03
CA HIS A 176 30.60 -7.28 -33.82
C HIS A 176 29.93 -6.54 -34.98
N ASP A 177 28.78 -5.91 -34.74
CA ASP A 177 28.08 -5.03 -35.69
C ASP A 177 27.77 -5.68 -37.05
N GLY A 178 27.51 -6.99 -37.05
CA GLY A 178 27.22 -7.76 -38.26
C GLY A 178 28.46 -8.13 -39.08
N LYS A 179 29.67 -7.96 -38.55
CA LYS A 179 30.92 -8.28 -39.25
C LYS A 179 31.52 -9.60 -38.76
N SER A 180 31.71 -10.54 -39.67
CA SER A 180 32.45 -11.77 -39.39
C SER A 180 33.97 -11.58 -39.35
N THR A 181 34.46 -10.45 -39.85
CA THR A 181 35.88 -10.05 -39.81
C THR A 181 35.98 -8.57 -39.46
N PHE A 182 36.83 -8.24 -38.51
CA PHE A 182 36.99 -6.90 -37.94
C PHE A 182 38.42 -6.68 -37.46
N GLU A 183 38.77 -5.44 -37.16
CA GLU A 183 40.11 -5.07 -36.72
C GLU A 183 40.10 -4.73 -35.22
N ILE A 184 41.00 -5.35 -34.46
CA ILE A 184 41.27 -5.01 -33.06
C ILE A 184 42.71 -4.56 -32.96
N ASN A 185 42.95 -3.28 -32.65
CA ASN A 185 44.28 -2.71 -32.47
C ASN A 185 45.24 -2.98 -33.66
N GLY A 186 44.75 -2.86 -34.90
CA GLY A 186 45.56 -3.14 -36.09
C GLY A 186 45.70 -4.62 -36.46
N ILE A 187 45.10 -5.53 -35.70
CA ILE A 187 45.13 -6.97 -35.95
C ILE A 187 43.79 -7.40 -36.56
N MET A 188 43.85 -8.12 -37.68
CA MET A 188 42.66 -8.71 -38.29
C MET A 188 42.18 -9.89 -37.46
N CYS A 189 40.94 -9.80 -37.02
CA CYS A 189 40.23 -10.80 -36.23
C CYS A 189 38.94 -11.22 -36.93
N GLY A 190 38.45 -12.40 -36.61
CA GLY A 190 37.17 -12.87 -37.13
C GLY A 190 36.49 -13.85 -36.18
N CYS A 191 35.18 -13.97 -36.35
CA CYS A 191 34.38 -14.98 -35.66
C CYS A 191 34.71 -16.37 -36.23
N ILE A 192 34.82 -17.37 -35.36
CA ILE A 192 34.93 -18.78 -35.75
C ILE A 192 33.69 -19.56 -35.31
N GLN A 193 33.56 -20.82 -35.76
CA GLN A 193 32.30 -21.57 -35.66
C GLN A 193 31.76 -21.75 -34.24
N ASP A 194 32.63 -21.77 -33.23
CA ASP A 194 32.24 -21.88 -31.83
C ASP A 194 31.78 -20.54 -31.21
N GLY A 195 31.79 -19.45 -31.98
CA GLY A 195 31.41 -18.11 -31.55
C GLY A 195 32.52 -17.32 -30.87
N SER A 196 33.74 -17.85 -30.81
CA SER A 196 34.89 -17.10 -30.31
C SER A 196 35.52 -16.22 -31.39
N VAL A 197 36.29 -15.23 -30.95
CA VAL A 197 37.08 -14.34 -31.80
C VAL A 197 38.47 -14.91 -31.96
N GLN A 198 38.90 -15.14 -33.19
CA GLN A 198 40.26 -15.53 -33.52
C GLN A 198 40.95 -14.41 -34.30
N CYS A 199 42.13 -14.00 -33.84
CA CYS A 199 42.95 -12.99 -34.48
C CYS A 199 44.15 -13.65 -35.17
N THR A 200 44.38 -13.32 -36.44
CA THR A 200 45.53 -13.78 -37.21
C THR A 200 46.43 -12.60 -37.53
N GLY A 201 47.53 -12.49 -36.80
CA GLY A 201 48.55 -11.47 -37.01
C GLY A 201 49.55 -11.48 -35.86
N ALA A 202 50.82 -11.16 -36.14
CA ALA A 202 51.79 -10.91 -35.09
C ALA A 202 51.30 -9.75 -34.22
N VAL A 203 51.45 -9.87 -32.90
CA VAL A 203 51.31 -8.71 -32.00
C VAL A 203 52.20 -7.61 -32.60
N PRO A 204 51.67 -6.42 -32.97
CA PRO A 204 52.53 -5.34 -33.43
C PRO A 204 53.59 -5.13 -32.34
N PRO A 205 54.89 -5.07 -32.68
CA PRO A 205 55.93 -4.97 -31.68
C PRO A 205 55.58 -3.82 -30.75
N THR A 206 55.54 -4.10 -29.44
CA THR A 206 55.32 -3.06 -28.44
C THR A 206 56.33 -1.95 -28.74
N PRO A 207 55.89 -0.69 -28.96
CA PRO A 207 56.80 0.40 -29.25
C PRO A 207 57.90 0.43 -28.18
N SER A 208 59.15 0.50 -28.62
CA SER A 208 60.27 0.71 -27.71
C SER A 208 60.03 1.98 -26.88
N PRO A 209 60.60 2.09 -25.67
CA PRO A 209 60.48 3.31 -24.87
C PRO A 209 60.84 4.58 -25.66
N TYR A 210 61.85 4.51 -26.52
CA TYR A 210 62.21 5.57 -27.46
C TYR A 210 61.09 5.93 -28.44
N GLU A 211 60.50 4.95 -29.14
CA GLU A 211 59.40 5.18 -30.09
C GLU A 211 58.17 5.77 -29.41
N LYS A 212 57.90 5.35 -28.17
CA LYS A 212 56.82 5.93 -27.36
C LYS A 212 57.08 7.41 -27.06
N CYS A 213 58.29 7.78 -26.64
CA CYS A 213 58.67 9.17 -26.45
C CYS A 213 58.52 9.99 -27.76
N VAL A 214 58.93 9.43 -28.90
CA VAL A 214 58.77 10.10 -30.20
C VAL A 214 57.30 10.33 -30.53
N GLN A 215 56.43 9.34 -30.27
CA GLN A 215 54.97 9.49 -30.43
C GLN A 215 54.37 10.55 -29.50
N ASP A 216 54.81 10.56 -28.23
CA ASP A 216 54.37 11.54 -27.23
C ASP A 216 54.78 12.99 -27.60
N HIS A 217 55.75 13.14 -28.52
CA HIS A 217 56.24 14.42 -29.04
C HIS A 217 55.95 14.61 -30.55
N ASP A 218 54.73 14.28 -30.98
CA ASP A 218 54.21 14.53 -32.33
C ASP A 218 55.09 13.92 -33.45
N GLY A 219 55.72 12.77 -33.16
CA GLY A 219 56.59 12.07 -34.10
C GLY A 219 58.01 12.67 -34.21
N LYS A 220 58.40 13.59 -33.32
CA LYS A 220 59.71 14.23 -33.35
C LYS A 220 60.66 13.61 -32.33
N SER A 221 61.80 13.12 -32.80
CA SER A 221 62.90 12.66 -31.93
C SER A 221 63.67 13.81 -31.27
N THR A 222 63.51 15.03 -31.77
CA THR A 222 64.16 16.23 -31.27
C THR A 222 63.17 17.39 -31.39
N PHE A 223 62.98 18.12 -30.29
CA PHE A 223 61.97 19.17 -30.14
C PHE A 223 62.45 20.24 -29.17
N GLU A 224 61.82 21.41 -29.22
CA GLU A 224 62.16 22.55 -28.35
C GLU A 224 61.19 22.62 -27.18
N ILE A 225 61.71 22.64 -25.95
CA ILE A 225 60.94 22.93 -24.74
C ILE A 225 61.50 24.22 -24.13
N ASN A 226 60.68 25.26 -24.06
CA ASN A 226 61.04 26.55 -23.45
C ASN A 226 62.38 27.13 -23.94
N GLY A 227 62.64 27.07 -25.26
CA GLY A 227 63.89 27.57 -25.84
C GLY A 227 65.11 26.65 -25.70
N ILE A 228 64.93 25.44 -25.15
CA ILE A 228 65.99 24.44 -24.99
C ILE A 228 65.72 23.28 -25.95
N MET A 229 66.76 22.87 -26.68
CA MET A 229 66.71 21.69 -27.53
C MET A 229 66.74 20.41 -26.67
N CYS A 230 65.71 19.61 -26.85
CA CYS A 230 65.49 18.35 -26.16
C CYS A 230 65.34 17.22 -27.19
N GLY A 231 65.63 15.99 -26.79
CA GLY A 231 65.41 14.82 -27.61
C GLY A 231 65.08 13.60 -26.79
N CYS A 232 64.38 12.65 -27.42
CA CYS A 232 64.14 11.34 -26.84
C CYS A 232 65.45 10.55 -26.79
N ILE A 233 65.67 9.83 -25.70
CA ILE A 233 66.78 8.88 -25.56
C ILE A 233 66.25 7.44 -25.43
N GLN A 234 67.15 6.46 -25.52
CA GLN A 234 66.80 5.05 -25.74
C GLN A 234 65.89 4.45 -24.66
N ASP A 235 65.94 4.98 -23.44
CA ASP A 235 65.07 4.56 -22.33
C ASP A 235 63.67 5.19 -22.35
N GLY A 236 63.37 6.03 -23.35
CA GLY A 236 62.10 6.73 -23.52
C GLY A 236 61.98 8.02 -22.71
N SER A 237 63.04 8.45 -22.03
CA SER A 237 63.06 9.76 -21.39
C SER A 237 63.48 10.88 -22.33
N VAL A 238 63.18 12.10 -21.92
CA VAL A 238 63.56 13.33 -22.64
C VAL A 238 64.83 13.88 -22.02
N GLN A 239 65.86 14.07 -22.85
CA GLN A 239 67.11 14.72 -22.45
C GLN A 239 67.23 16.08 -23.14
N CYS A 240 67.46 17.14 -22.36
CA CYS A 240 67.64 18.51 -22.85
C CYS A 240 69.08 18.97 -22.61
N THR A 241 69.71 19.54 -23.63
CA THR A 241 71.06 20.10 -23.53
C THR A 241 71.06 21.57 -23.94
N GLY A 242 71.15 22.47 -22.96
CA GLY A 242 71.22 23.92 -23.17
C GLY A 242 70.84 24.71 -21.92
N VAL A 243 71.26 25.97 -21.84
CA VAL A 243 70.83 26.91 -20.79
C VAL A 243 69.54 27.57 -21.27
N PRO A 244 68.47 27.69 -20.46
CA PRO A 244 67.25 28.38 -20.86
C PRO A 244 67.59 29.77 -21.37
N LYS A 245 67.07 30.12 -22.54
CA LYS A 245 67.24 31.46 -23.10
C LYS A 245 66.40 32.42 -22.25
N THR A 246 67.01 33.06 -21.27
CA THR A 246 66.34 34.15 -20.53
C THR A 246 66.12 35.29 -21.51
N THR A 247 64.87 35.49 -21.93
CA THR A 247 64.47 36.69 -22.65
C THR A 247 64.50 37.85 -21.65
N THR A 248 65.56 38.65 -21.68
CA THR A 248 65.54 39.97 -21.06
C THR A 248 64.60 40.85 -21.89
N LEU A 249 63.58 41.40 -21.22
CA LEU A 249 62.62 42.39 -21.75
C LEU A 249 63.32 43.61 -22.37
#